data_AF-A0A316PIY9-F1
#
_entry.id   AF-A0A316PIY9-F1
#
_cell.length_a   1.000
_cell.length_b   1.000
_cell.length_c   1.000
_cell.angle_alpha   90.00
_cell.angle_beta   90.00
_cell.angle_gamma   90.00
#
_symmetry.space_group_name_H-M   'P 1'
#
loop_
_entity.id
_entity.type
_entity.pdbx_description
1 polymer ?
#
loop_
_entity_poly.entity_id
_entity_poly.type
_entity_poly.pdbx_seq_one_letter_code
_entity_poly.pdbx_strand_id
1 'polypeptide(L)' 'MISVLGYELGRAKELLEAEGYSVRCVETRSRKGLNGNEKRVIRQRTDGNAVELIWALFKTDCEYGG' A
#
# COMPACT_ATOMS: atom_id res chain seq x y z
N MET A 1 10.66 -9.13 10.14
CA MET A 1 9.79 -8.08 9.57
C MET A 1 9.61 -8.32 8.08
N ILE A 2 8.38 -8.58 7.66
CA ILE A 2 8.03 -8.79 6.25
C ILE A 2 8.09 -7.44 5.52
N SER A 3 8.78 -7.41 4.37
CA SER A 3 8.79 -6.25 3.48
C SER A 3 7.61 -6.37 2.52
N VAL A 4 6.58 -5.56 2.71
CA VAL A 4 5.35 -5.56 1.90
C VAL A 4 5.34 -4.40 0.90
N LEU A 5 6.51 -3.86 0.57
CA LEU A 5 6.67 -2.80 -0.42
C LEU A 5 6.31 -3.33 -1.82
N GLY A 6 5.45 -2.61 -2.53
CA GLY A 6 4.93 -3.03 -3.84
C GLY A 6 3.80 -4.06 -3.79
N TYR A 7 3.47 -4.60 -2.61
CA TYR A 7 2.34 -5.49 -2.45
C TYR A 7 1.02 -4.73 -2.52
N GLU A 8 -0.05 -5.45 -2.82
CA GLU A 8 -1.40 -4.95 -2.66
C GLU A 8 -1.67 -4.63 -1.18
N LEU A 9 -2.31 -3.48 -0.91
CA LEU A 9 -2.58 -3.02 0.45
C LEU A 9 -3.32 -4.06 1.30
N GLY A 10 -4.29 -4.77 0.73
CA GLY A 10 -5.05 -5.80 1.43
C GLY A 10 -4.16 -6.92 1.93
N ARG A 11 -3.40 -7.53 0.99
CA ARG A 11 -2.46 -8.62 1.30
C ARG A 11 -1.35 -8.19 2.25
N ALA A 12 -0.83 -6.97 2.09
CA ALA A 12 0.18 -6.39 2.95
C ALA A 12 -0.30 -6.26 4.40
N LYS A 13 -1.54 -5.81 4.58
CA LYS A 13 -2.19 -5.67 5.88
C LYS A 13 -2.39 -7.03 6.54
N GLU A 14 -2.94 -8.01 5.82
CA GLU A 14 -3.17 -9.36 6.35
C GLU A 14 -1.89 -10.03 6.84
N LEU A 15 -0.79 -9.94 6.07
CA LEU A 15 0.49 -10.52 6.45
C LEU A 15 1.04 -9.95 7.76
N LEU A 16 0.92 -8.63 7.95
CA LEU A 16 1.43 -7.96 9.13
C LEU A 16 0.50 -8.13 10.34
N GLU A 17 -0.82 -8.16 10.14
CA GLU A 17 -1.78 -8.47 11.20
C GLU A 17 -1.66 -9.93 11.67
N ALA A 18 -1.40 -10.87 10.75
CA ALA A 18 -1.15 -12.29 11.09
C ALA A 18 0.11 -12.48 11.95
N GLU A 19 1.11 -11.63 11.76
CA GLU A 19 2.31 -11.59 12.60
C GLU A 19 2.08 -10.88 13.96
N GLY A 20 0.91 -10.29 14.19
CA GLY A 20 0.57 -9.59 15.44
C GLY A 20 0.97 -8.11 15.48
N TYR A 21 1.35 -7.51 14.34
CA TYR A 21 1.64 -6.08 14.25
C TYR A 21 0.37 -5.25 14.05
N SER A 22 0.37 -4.03 14.58
CA SER A 22 -0.73 -3.08 14.40
C SER A 22 -0.54 -2.31 13.09
N VAL A 23 -1.33 -2.63 12.07
CA VAL A 23 -1.16 -2.04 10.72
C VAL A 23 -2.02 -0.80 10.53
N ARG A 24 -1.38 0.33 10.23
CA ARG A 24 -2.02 1.59 9.82
C ARG A 24 -1.86 1.80 8.32
N CYS A 25 -2.97 2.02 7.63
CA CYS A 25 -2.97 2.27 6.19
C CYS A 25 -3.15 3.78 5.95
N VAL A 26 -2.14 4.45 5.42
CA VAL A 26 -2.17 5.88 5.10
C VAL A 26 -2.18 6.06 3.59
N GLU A 27 -3.28 6.61 3.07
CA GLU A 27 -3.33 7.01 1.66
C GLU A 27 -2.44 8.25 1.46
N THR A 28 -1.48 8.17 0.53
CA THR A 28 -0.82 9.38 0.04
C THR A 28 -1.56 9.90 -1.19
N ARG A 29 -1.60 11.23 -1.35
CA ARG A 29 -2.44 11.97 -2.32
C ARG A 29 -2.52 11.29 -3.69
N SER A 30 -3.65 10.62 -3.97
CA SER A 30 -4.15 10.44 -5.32
C SER A 30 -5.24 11.48 -5.58
N ARG A 31 -5.10 12.24 -6.67
CA ARG A 31 -6.06 13.29 -7.06
C ARG A 31 -7.47 12.70 -7.10
N LYS A 32 -8.41 13.39 -6.43
CA LYS A 32 -9.87 13.20 -6.48
C LYS A 32 -10.29 12.82 -7.90
N GLY A 33 -10.81 11.61 -8.11
CA GLY A 33 -11.45 11.20 -9.37
C GLY A 33 -10.79 10.09 -10.17
N LEU A 34 -9.79 9.39 -9.65
CA LEU A 34 -9.17 8.26 -10.35
C LEU A 34 -9.82 6.93 -9.92
N ASN A 35 -10.63 6.36 -10.81
CA ASN A 35 -11.26 5.04 -10.71
C ASN A 35 -10.23 3.90 -10.89
N GLY A 36 -9.08 3.98 -10.21
CA GLY A 36 -8.06 2.93 -10.19
C GLY A 36 -8.35 1.96 -9.05
N ASN A 37 -8.43 0.65 -9.32
CA ASN A 37 -8.68 -0.37 -8.29
C ASN A 37 -7.40 -0.93 -7.65
N GLU A 38 -6.22 -0.62 -8.19
CA GLU A 38 -4.95 -1.16 -7.68
C GLU A 38 -4.34 -0.27 -6.60
N LYS A 39 -4.57 -0.65 -5.34
CA LYS A 39 -3.95 -0.05 -4.15
C LYS A 39 -2.63 -0.76 -3.87
N ARG A 40 -1.51 -0.09 -4.11
CA ARG A 40 -0.18 -0.66 -3.85
C ARG A 40 0.55 0.10 -2.75
N VAL A 41 1.24 -0.64 -1.88
CA VAL A 41 2.10 -0.08 -0.85
C VAL A 41 3.33 0.52 -1.52
N ILE A 42 3.52 1.82 -1.37
CA ILE A 42 4.68 2.54 -1.91
C ILE A 42 5.76 2.74 -0.86
N ARG A 43 5.39 2.70 0.43
CA ARG A 43 6.33 2.90 1.53
C ARG A 43 5.81 2.23 2.78
N GLN A 44 6.72 1.57 3.48
CA GLN A 44 6.48 0.94 4.76
C GLN A 44 7.31 1.67 5.81
N ARG A 45 6.68 2.04 6.92
CA ARG A 45 7.35 2.57 8.11
C ARG A 45 7.01 1.67 9.28
N THR A 46 7.98 1.44 10.13
CA THR A 46 7.81 0.61 11.31
C THR A 46 8.21 1.41 12.52
N ASP A 47 7.32 1.46 13.51
CA ASP A 47 7.53 2.11 14.78
C ASP A 47 7.14 1.14 15.90
N GLY A 48 8.13 0.40 16.41
CA GLY A 48 7.93 -0.64 17.41
C GLY A 48 6.93 -1.72 16.95
N ASN A 49 5.76 -1.79 17.60
CA ASN A 49 4.70 -2.75 17.29
C ASN A 49 3.68 -2.25 16.25
N ALA A 50 3.83 -1.00 15.79
CA ALA A 50 2.98 -0.39 14.78
C ALA A 50 3.70 -0.36 13.42
N VAL A 51 2.97 -0.70 12.37
CA VAL A 51 3.46 -0.64 11.00
C VAL A 51 2.57 0.30 10.21
N GLU A 52 3.15 1.38 9.71
CA GLU A 52 2.45 2.37 8.89
C GLU A 52 2.76 2.10 7.41
N LEU A 53 1.74 1.65 6.69
CA LEU A 53 1.75 1.39 5.27
C LEU A 53 1.22 2.60 4.53
N ILE A 54 2.11 3.30 3.83
CA ILE A 54 1.74 4.35 2.91
C ILE A 54 1.46 3.71 1.55
N TRP A 55 0.25 3.91 1.05
CA TRP A 55 -0.20 3.37 -0.23
C TRP A 55 -0.72 4.47 -1.14
N ALA A 56 -0.71 4.20 -2.44
CA ALA A 56 -1.24 5.07 -3.47
C ALA A 56 -2.07 4.26 -4.47
N LEU A 57 -3.06 4.92 -5.09
CA LEU A 57 -3.79 4.36 -6.22
C LEU A 57 -2.92 4.49 -7.46
N PHE A 58 -2.51 3.35 -8.03
CA PHE A 58 -1.84 3.32 -9.33
C PHE A 58 -2.88 3.11 -10.43
N LYS A 59 -2.87 3.97 -11.45
CA LYS A 59 -3.50 3.66 -12.74
C LYS A 59 -2.44 2.92 -13.55
N THR A 60 -2.54 1.61 -13.67
CA THR A 60 -1.77 0.87 -14.66
C THR A 60 -2.43 1.08 -16.03
N ASP A 61 -2.38 2.32 -16.54
CA ASP A 61 -2.68 2.58 -17.94
C ASP A 61 -1.36 2.37 -18.68
N CYS A 62 -1.09 1.12 -19.00
CA CYS A 62 -0.02 0.80 -19.94
C CYS A 62 -0.53 1.04 -21.37
N GLU A 63 -1.04 2.24 -21.67
CA GLU A 63 -0.96 2.76 -23.04
C GLU A 63 0.40 3.43 -23.18
N TYR A 64 1.43 2.59 -23.35
CA TYR A 64 2.71 3.04 -23.86
C TYR A 64 2.47 3.39 -25.35
N GLY A 65 1.99 4.61 -25.59
CA GLY A 65 1.88 5.17 -26.93
C GLY A 65 3.28 5.42 -27.50
N GLY A 66 3.57 4.78 -28.62
CA GLY A 66 4.79 4.94 -29.42
C GLY A 66 4.76 4.04 -30.63
#